data_AF-A0AAJ0LVC6-F1
#
_entry.id   AF-A0AAJ0LVC6-F1
#
_cell.length_a   1.000
_cell.length_b   1.000
_cell.length_c   1.000
_cell.angle_alpha   90.00
_cell.angle_beta   90.00
_cell.angle_gamma   90.00
#
_symmetry.space_group_name_H-M   'P 1'
#
loop_
_entity.id
_entity.type
_entity.pdbx_description
1 polymer ?
#
loop_
_entity_poly.entity_id
_entity_poly.type
_entity_poly.pdbx_seq_one_letter_code
_entity_poly.pdbx_strand_id
1 'polypeptide(L)'
;MAGGVGEAALILGLISSIITVVESTKKIYDAANDKSGLPKAFREVNSKLPLVISVLDEARKQNQNTQQFTSEIEPVLRSCEDEAKDLRTVFDKAIPPDSAPWYERYRKAARAVRPGRTRKVESLMADILKNLQLLQGHHLFRNVATSKELQAALQDILSVARDDPSLPDDPSTTIYSTGQGSNFNTGSGTQKNQQTFGTGATWNIDNYHAAQVDSLSSRDPTLHHQCILLPYETVAAYSPRVELSKSLGEKMQLKYRGPSLAHAVVVTGLGGTGKTQLVLDYVEKHKAEYDTVVWLNASSDQNLRSSFAVCCEELYLKRSTWSSSSSSTRIEDEASVRVALQWFRRRREDQKWLVVLDNADDASQCPYDVVPRGVGGSLIITSCDKRASRLVDDKGESVEVDAMDLDEAVSLLLRSAGISEHKIQGPSRKLPEEIVTDLDRLPLAVSLAGAAISDELLLLDNDVEAILQNYLTDLGQHRDRLLRTENSAGLSSYDKTIWTVWSSTFSAIEKSYPDVPAVQLLTFLTYLDRSFIQHELFRLSAI
;
A
#
# COMPACT_ATOMS: atom_id res chain seq x y z
N MET A 1 29.88 -11.71 47.99
CA MET A 1 28.79 -12.70 47.88
C MET A 1 27.39 -12.08 47.72
N ALA A 2 27.25 -10.77 47.46
CA ALA A 2 25.92 -10.13 47.30
C ALA A 2 25.40 -10.08 45.84
N GLY A 3 26.23 -10.36 44.83
CA GLY A 3 25.83 -10.32 43.40
C GLY A 3 25.10 -11.57 42.89
N GLY A 4 25.54 -12.78 43.27
CA GLY A 4 25.03 -14.03 42.70
C GLY A 4 23.59 -14.38 43.05
N VAL A 5 23.08 -13.93 44.21
CA VAL A 5 21.69 -14.19 44.62
C VAL A 5 20.70 -13.37 43.78
N GLY A 6 21.06 -12.15 43.38
CA GLY A 6 20.24 -11.30 42.52
C GLY A 6 20.18 -11.79 41.07
N GLU A 7 21.32 -12.24 40.55
CA GLU A 7 21.43 -12.80 39.18
C GLU A 7 20.65 -14.12 39.05
N ALA A 8 20.71 -14.98 40.07
CA ALA A 8 19.94 -16.22 40.12
C ALA A 8 18.42 -15.98 40.09
N ALA A 9 17.95 -15.03 40.91
CA ALA A 9 16.54 -14.66 40.96
C ALA A 9 16.05 -14.03 39.63
N LEU A 10 16.89 -13.22 38.98
CA LEU A 10 16.58 -12.63 37.67
C LEU A 10 16.43 -13.69 36.57
N ILE A 11 17.36 -14.63 36.46
CA ILE A 11 17.32 -15.65 35.41
C ILE A 11 16.14 -16.63 35.61
N LEU A 12 15.89 -17.08 36.84
CA LEU A 12 14.70 -17.90 37.15
C LEU A 12 13.39 -17.14 36.90
N GLY A 13 13.40 -15.82 37.15
CA GLY A 13 12.29 -14.92 36.83
C GLY A 13 12.03 -14.82 35.32
N LEU A 14 13.08 -14.66 34.51
CA LEU A 14 12.96 -14.63 33.04
C LEU A 14 12.43 -15.96 32.50
N ILE A 15 12.97 -17.09 32.94
CA ILE A 15 12.50 -18.43 32.52
C ILE A 15 11.00 -18.59 32.87
N SER A 16 10.59 -18.19 34.07
CA SER A 16 9.18 -18.28 34.50
C SER A 16 8.27 -17.34 33.71
N SER A 17 8.75 -16.14 33.35
CA SER A 17 8.04 -15.21 32.47
C SER A 17 7.80 -15.80 31.09
N ILE A 18 8.84 -16.36 30.47
CA ILE A 18 8.73 -17.01 29.14
C ILE A 18 7.72 -18.15 29.19
N ILE A 19 7.80 -19.05 30.17
CA ILE A 19 6.84 -20.16 30.35
C ILE A 19 5.41 -19.62 30.41
N THR A 20 5.16 -18.59 31.23
CA THR A 20 3.82 -18.00 31.41
C THR A 20 3.27 -17.43 30.09
N VAL A 21 4.12 -16.77 29.30
CA VAL A 21 3.73 -16.18 28.02
C VAL A 21 3.43 -17.27 26.98
N VAL A 22 4.26 -18.30 26.90
CA VAL A 22 4.09 -19.43 25.97
C VAL A 22 2.84 -20.25 26.33
N GLU A 23 2.59 -20.53 27.61
CA GLU A 23 1.36 -21.18 28.09
C GLU A 23 0.11 -20.37 27.76
N SER A 24 0.18 -19.05 27.94
CA SER A 24 -0.93 -18.15 27.60
C SER A 24 -1.23 -18.17 26.09
N THR A 25 -0.18 -18.21 25.26
CA THR A 25 -0.30 -18.32 23.79
C THR A 25 -1.00 -19.63 23.39
N LYS A 26 -0.61 -20.74 24.01
CA LYS A 26 -1.23 -22.05 23.78
C LYS A 26 -2.72 -22.03 24.16
N LYS A 27 -3.07 -21.46 25.32
CA LYS A 27 -4.47 -21.34 25.77
C LYS A 27 -5.34 -20.54 24.79
N ILE A 28 -4.81 -19.46 24.22
CA ILE A 28 -5.51 -18.65 23.20
C ILE A 28 -5.84 -19.50 21.98
N TYR A 29 -4.87 -20.29 21.49
CA TYR A 29 -5.10 -21.16 20.32
C TYR A 29 -6.06 -22.32 20.61
N ASP A 30 -5.95 -22.93 21.80
CA ASP A 30 -6.79 -24.07 22.16
C ASP A 30 -8.26 -23.66 22.33
N ALA A 31 -8.52 -22.44 22.83
CA ALA A 31 -9.86 -21.88 23.06
C ALA A 31 -10.60 -21.42 21.79
N ALA A 32 -9.97 -21.46 20.61
CA ALA A 32 -10.60 -21.06 19.35
C ALA A 32 -11.64 -22.09 18.88
N ASN A 33 -12.90 -21.68 18.66
CA ASN A 33 -13.98 -22.54 18.17
C ASN A 33 -13.83 -22.91 16.69
N ASP A 34 -13.27 -22.02 15.86
CA ASP A 34 -12.98 -22.25 14.44
C ASP A 34 -11.48 -22.05 14.15
N LYS A 35 -10.83 -23.12 13.68
CA LYS A 35 -9.40 -23.20 13.35
C LYS A 35 -9.17 -23.43 11.85
N SER A 36 -10.23 -23.47 11.04
CA SER A 36 -10.18 -23.84 9.62
C SER A 36 -9.67 -22.71 8.72
N GLY A 37 -9.83 -21.45 9.14
CA GLY A 37 -9.37 -20.26 8.41
C GLY A 37 -7.97 -19.74 8.78
N LEU A 38 -7.21 -20.44 9.62
CA LEU A 38 -5.84 -20.03 9.99
C LEU A 38 -4.79 -20.70 9.08
N PRO A 39 -3.74 -19.97 8.63
CA PRO A 39 -2.60 -20.57 7.92
C PRO A 39 -1.98 -21.72 8.71
N LYS A 40 -1.47 -22.75 8.02
CA LYS A 40 -0.85 -23.92 8.66
C LYS A 40 0.26 -23.55 9.64
N ALA A 41 0.96 -22.43 9.41
CA ALA A 41 1.96 -21.88 10.34
C ALA A 41 1.45 -21.74 11.79
N PHE A 42 0.21 -21.28 12.02
CA PHE A 42 -0.33 -21.15 13.38
C PHE A 42 -0.51 -22.51 14.07
N ARG A 43 -0.97 -23.51 13.31
CA ARG A 43 -1.12 -24.88 13.80
C ARG A 43 0.22 -25.51 14.11
N GLU A 44 1.20 -25.33 13.23
CA GLU A 44 2.53 -25.90 13.40
C GLU A 44 3.26 -25.24 14.57
N VAL A 45 3.21 -23.92 14.69
CA VAL A 45 3.75 -23.20 15.85
C VAL A 45 3.11 -23.68 17.16
N ASN A 46 1.78 -23.83 17.20
CA ASN A 46 1.11 -24.34 18.40
C ASN A 46 1.54 -25.77 18.77
N SER A 47 1.87 -26.61 17.78
CA SER A 47 2.36 -27.97 18.02
C SER A 47 3.74 -28.01 18.71
N LYS A 48 4.55 -26.95 18.56
CA LYS A 48 5.89 -26.84 19.16
C LYS A 48 5.94 -26.07 20.48
N LEU A 49 4.90 -25.30 20.85
CA LEU A 49 4.83 -24.60 22.15
C LEU A 49 5.05 -25.54 23.36
N PRO A 50 4.52 -26.79 23.40
CA PRO A 50 4.78 -27.71 24.50
C PRO A 50 6.26 -28.06 24.68
N LEU A 51 7.03 -28.16 23.59
CA LEU A 51 8.47 -28.44 23.63
C LEU A 51 9.24 -27.26 24.24
N VAL A 52 8.88 -26.03 23.89
CA VAL A 52 9.46 -24.81 24.47
C VAL A 52 9.19 -24.77 25.99
N ILE A 53 7.94 -25.05 26.40
CA ILE A 53 7.56 -25.11 27.82
C ILE A 53 8.36 -26.19 28.55
N SER A 54 8.46 -27.41 27.99
CA SER A 54 9.16 -28.51 28.66
C SER A 54 10.65 -28.22 28.85
N VAL A 55 11.30 -27.62 27.85
CA VAL A 55 12.72 -27.23 27.93
C VAL A 55 12.92 -26.18 29.02
N LEU A 56 12.11 -25.13 29.04
CA LEU A 56 12.28 -24.07 30.03
C LEU A 56 11.91 -24.51 31.44
N ASP A 57 10.88 -25.33 31.60
CA ASP A 57 10.44 -25.84 32.91
C ASP A 57 11.45 -26.82 33.51
N GLU A 58 12.06 -27.68 32.69
CA GLU A 58 13.10 -28.60 33.14
C GLU A 58 14.39 -27.84 33.51
N ALA A 59 14.80 -26.85 32.70
CA ALA A 59 15.92 -25.97 33.03
C ALA A 59 15.65 -25.18 34.33
N ARG A 60 14.41 -24.75 34.56
CA ARG A 60 14.00 -24.11 35.81
C ARG A 60 14.16 -25.07 36.98
N LYS A 61 13.57 -26.27 36.92
CA LYS A 61 13.59 -27.26 38.00
C LYS A 61 14.99 -27.68 38.40
N GLN A 62 15.87 -27.93 37.43
CA GLN A 62 17.25 -28.33 37.67
C GLN A 62 18.07 -27.24 38.39
N ASN A 63 17.67 -25.97 38.28
CA ASN A 63 18.43 -24.84 38.79
C ASN A 63 17.74 -24.03 39.89
N GLN A 64 16.61 -24.50 40.44
CA GLN A 64 15.84 -23.81 41.50
C GLN A 64 16.65 -23.55 42.78
N ASN A 65 17.67 -24.38 43.06
CA ASN A 65 18.50 -24.27 44.27
C ASN A 65 19.93 -23.79 43.97
N THR A 66 20.23 -23.46 42.72
CA THR A 66 21.57 -23.05 42.28
C THR A 66 21.75 -21.55 42.49
N GLN A 67 22.90 -21.11 43.00
CA GLN A 67 23.25 -19.67 43.12
C GLN A 67 24.29 -19.22 42.08
N GLN A 68 24.72 -20.13 41.20
CA GLN A 68 25.72 -19.92 40.15
C GLN A 68 25.01 -19.77 38.80
N PHE A 69 24.51 -18.57 38.54
CA PHE A 69 24.02 -18.19 37.22
C PHE A 69 25.00 -17.23 36.57
N THR A 70 25.12 -17.28 35.25
CA THR A 70 26.02 -16.40 34.48
C THR A 70 25.20 -15.30 33.81
N SER A 71 25.70 -14.06 33.84
CA SER A 71 25.11 -12.95 33.09
C SER A 71 25.19 -13.16 31.57
N GLU A 72 26.01 -14.11 31.11
CA GLU A 72 26.20 -14.45 29.69
C GLU A 72 24.92 -14.96 29.01
N ILE A 73 24.03 -15.64 29.74
CA ILE A 73 22.78 -16.19 29.19
C ILE A 73 21.61 -15.21 29.29
N GLU A 74 21.73 -14.14 30.09
CA GLU A 74 20.66 -13.17 30.28
C GLU A 74 20.19 -12.52 28.96
N PRO A 75 21.08 -12.07 28.05
CA PRO A 75 20.66 -11.48 26.78
C PRO A 75 19.87 -12.46 25.90
N VAL A 76 20.26 -13.73 25.89
CA VAL A 76 19.59 -14.79 25.09
C VAL A 76 18.20 -15.09 25.65
N LEU A 77 18.06 -15.13 26.98
CA LEU A 77 16.75 -15.30 27.64
C LEU A 77 15.85 -14.07 27.46
N ARG A 78 16.40 -12.85 27.47
CA ARG A 78 15.64 -11.63 27.18
C ARG A 78 15.15 -11.58 25.74
N SER A 79 15.98 -12.00 24.78
CA SER A 79 15.55 -12.18 23.39
C SER A 79 14.36 -13.14 23.35
N CYS A 80 14.53 -14.35 23.90
CA CYS A 80 13.49 -15.38 23.93
C CYS A 80 12.17 -14.89 24.56
N GLU A 81 12.25 -14.09 25.64
CA GLU A 81 11.08 -13.47 26.28
C GLU A 81 10.38 -12.45 25.39
N ASP A 82 11.15 -11.63 24.68
CA ASP A 82 10.66 -10.66 23.72
C ASP A 82 9.96 -11.37 22.55
N GLU A 83 10.59 -12.38 21.94
CA GLU A 83 9.97 -13.15 20.84
C GLU A 83 8.70 -13.88 21.30
N ALA A 84 8.67 -14.42 22.53
CA ALA A 84 7.49 -15.05 23.09
C ALA A 84 6.34 -14.06 23.30
N LYS A 85 6.63 -12.83 23.75
CA LYS A 85 5.62 -11.76 23.92
C LYS A 85 5.06 -11.30 22.58
N ASP A 86 5.93 -11.14 21.59
CA ASP A 86 5.53 -10.79 20.22
C ASP A 86 4.66 -11.92 19.63
N LEU A 87 5.05 -13.18 19.82
CA LEU A 87 4.29 -14.35 19.37
C LEU A 87 2.89 -14.40 19.99
N ARG A 88 2.79 -14.21 21.32
CA ARG A 88 1.50 -14.14 22.03
C ARG A 88 0.61 -13.04 21.47
N THR A 89 1.18 -11.87 21.20
CA THR A 89 0.45 -10.71 20.69
C THR A 89 -0.14 -10.99 19.31
N VAL A 90 0.59 -11.72 18.46
CA VAL A 90 0.08 -12.14 17.14
C VAL A 90 -1.07 -13.15 17.31
N PHE A 91 -0.93 -14.14 18.18
CA PHE A 91 -1.98 -15.14 18.45
C PHE A 91 -3.26 -14.50 19.03
N ASP A 92 -3.13 -13.61 20.02
CA ASP A 92 -4.26 -12.92 20.67
C ASP A 92 -5.10 -12.09 19.68
N LYS A 93 -4.45 -11.52 18.66
CA LYS A 93 -5.11 -10.65 17.69
C LYS A 93 -5.57 -11.38 16.43
N ALA A 94 -4.85 -12.43 16.03
CA ALA A 94 -5.19 -13.25 14.88
C ALA A 94 -6.30 -14.27 15.21
N ILE A 95 -6.41 -14.69 16.47
CA ILE A 95 -7.39 -15.67 16.94
C ILE A 95 -8.52 -14.95 17.71
N PRO A 96 -9.76 -14.98 17.21
CA PRO A 96 -10.82 -14.05 17.63
C PRO A 96 -11.94 -14.67 18.48
N PRO A 97 -12.79 -13.85 19.14
CA PRO A 97 -14.11 -14.27 19.63
C PRO A 97 -15.14 -14.39 18.50
N ASP A 98 -16.15 -15.26 18.67
CA ASP A 98 -17.00 -15.92 17.65
C ASP A 98 -17.69 -15.07 16.53
N SER A 99 -17.60 -13.74 16.48
CA SER A 99 -18.51 -12.87 15.67
C SER A 99 -17.88 -11.93 14.60
N ALA A 100 -16.61 -12.07 14.21
CA ALA A 100 -15.94 -11.16 13.26
C ALA A 100 -15.39 -11.86 11.97
N PRO A 101 -15.18 -11.15 10.85
CA PRO A 101 -14.55 -11.71 9.65
C PRO A 101 -13.03 -11.91 9.85
N TRP A 102 -12.47 -13.02 9.37
CA TRP A 102 -11.06 -13.42 9.60
C TRP A 102 -10.01 -12.39 9.15
N TYR A 103 -10.28 -11.62 8.09
CA TYR A 103 -9.34 -10.64 7.54
C TYR A 103 -9.23 -9.33 8.38
N GLU A 104 -10.31 -8.90 9.05
CA GLU A 104 -10.26 -7.77 9.99
C GLU A 104 -9.44 -8.09 11.25
N ARG A 105 -9.49 -9.36 11.68
CA ARG A 105 -8.78 -9.90 12.85
C ARG A 105 -7.27 -9.92 12.59
N TYR A 106 -6.88 -10.41 11.42
CA TYR A 106 -5.50 -10.45 10.94
C TYR A 106 -4.84 -9.08 10.75
N ARG A 107 -5.57 -8.09 10.19
CA ARG A 107 -5.09 -6.71 10.00
C ARG A 107 -4.75 -5.99 11.31
N LYS A 108 -5.45 -6.30 12.41
CA LYS A 108 -5.14 -5.76 13.74
C LYS A 108 -3.93 -6.43 14.38
N ALA A 109 -3.68 -7.71 14.09
CA ALA A 109 -2.49 -8.45 14.54
C ALA A 109 -1.20 -7.92 13.91
N ALA A 110 -1.21 -7.69 12.59
CA ALA A 110 -0.05 -7.18 11.86
C ALA A 110 0.39 -5.76 12.29
N ARG A 111 -0.53 -4.96 12.85
CA ARG A 111 -0.28 -3.59 13.35
C ARG A 111 0.17 -3.53 14.81
N ALA A 112 0.26 -4.67 15.50
CA ALA A 112 0.43 -4.76 16.95
C ALA A 112 1.87 -4.89 17.44
N VAL A 113 2.79 -5.26 16.57
CA VAL A 113 4.17 -5.65 16.93
C VAL A 113 5.12 -4.52 16.55
N ARG A 114 6.14 -4.32 17.40
CA ARG A 114 7.10 -3.20 17.33
C ARG A 114 7.73 -3.05 15.93
N PRO A 115 7.95 -1.83 15.42
CA PRO A 115 8.69 -1.61 14.18
C PRO A 115 10.10 -2.22 14.24
N GLY A 116 10.51 -2.96 13.21
CA GLY A 116 11.88 -3.51 13.09
C GLY A 116 12.07 -4.98 13.50
N ARG A 117 11.01 -5.74 13.80
CA ARG A 117 11.07 -7.20 14.07
C ARG A 117 10.19 -8.02 13.12
N THR A 118 10.55 -9.29 12.93
CA THR A 118 9.83 -10.26 12.09
C THR A 118 8.38 -10.42 12.57
N ARG A 119 7.42 -10.29 11.66
CA ARG A 119 5.98 -10.31 11.99
C ARG A 119 5.34 -11.70 11.89
N LYS A 120 6.11 -12.68 11.41
CA LYS A 120 5.69 -14.05 11.10
C LYS A 120 5.79 -14.95 12.33
N VAL A 121 4.74 -15.70 12.65
CA VAL A 121 4.71 -16.61 13.82
C VAL A 121 5.75 -17.72 13.70
N GLU A 122 6.02 -18.21 12.49
CA GLU A 122 7.05 -19.20 12.20
C GLU A 122 8.46 -18.64 12.41
N SER A 123 8.70 -17.36 12.09
CA SER A 123 10.00 -16.72 12.31
C SER A 123 10.25 -16.50 13.81
N LEU A 124 9.24 -16.00 14.54
CA LEU A 124 9.33 -15.83 15.99
C LEU A 124 9.56 -17.18 16.70
N MET A 125 8.85 -18.24 16.31
CA MET A 125 9.08 -19.58 16.85
C MET A 125 10.46 -20.14 16.48
N ALA A 126 10.92 -19.93 15.24
CA ALA A 126 12.25 -20.34 14.82
C ALA A 126 13.35 -19.65 15.64
N ASP A 127 13.19 -18.37 15.96
CA ASP A 127 14.15 -17.60 16.75
C ASP A 127 14.14 -18.03 18.22
N ILE A 128 12.97 -18.32 18.80
CA ILE A 128 12.86 -18.96 20.13
C ILE A 128 13.61 -20.31 20.15
N LEU A 129 13.40 -21.17 19.14
CA LEU A 129 14.07 -22.48 19.06
C LEU A 129 15.59 -22.35 18.88
N LYS A 130 16.07 -21.39 18.08
CA LYS A 130 17.51 -21.09 17.95
C LYS A 130 18.10 -20.57 19.27
N ASN A 131 17.39 -19.69 19.98
CA ASN A 131 17.82 -19.20 21.29
C ASN A 131 17.92 -20.35 22.30
N LEU A 132 16.98 -21.30 22.29
CA LEU A 132 17.08 -22.52 23.11
C LEU A 132 18.26 -23.41 22.70
N GLN A 133 18.58 -23.53 21.40
CA GLN A 133 19.78 -24.24 20.93
C GLN A 133 21.08 -23.58 21.41
N LEU A 134 21.17 -22.24 21.39
CA LEU A 134 22.32 -21.52 21.93
C LEU A 134 22.49 -21.77 23.43
N LEU A 135 21.38 -21.87 24.16
CA LEU A 135 21.39 -22.15 25.60
C LEU A 135 21.82 -23.59 25.92
N GLN A 136 21.64 -24.58 25.03
CA GLN A 136 22.07 -25.97 25.26
C GLN A 136 23.58 -26.14 25.51
N GLY A 137 24.40 -25.21 25.00
CA GLY A 137 25.84 -25.19 25.28
C GLY A 137 26.19 -24.81 26.73
N HIS A 138 25.21 -24.29 27.48
CA HIS A 138 25.39 -23.80 28.84
C HIS A 138 25.05 -24.87 29.89
N HIS A 139 25.78 -24.89 31.00
CA HIS A 139 25.62 -25.89 32.06
C HIS A 139 24.20 -25.91 32.67
N LEU A 140 23.48 -24.79 32.62
CA LEU A 140 22.11 -24.64 33.12
C LEU A 140 21.05 -25.35 32.26
N PHE A 141 21.33 -25.66 31.00
CA PHE A 141 20.40 -26.32 30.06
C PHE A 141 20.88 -27.72 29.66
N ARG A 142 21.89 -28.24 30.37
CA ARG A 142 22.47 -29.55 30.09
C ARG A 142 21.46 -30.64 30.45
N ASN A 143 21.16 -31.54 29.51
CA ASN A 143 20.23 -32.68 29.64
C ASN A 143 18.72 -32.33 29.64
N VAL A 144 18.34 -31.13 29.18
CA VAL A 144 16.95 -30.65 29.25
C VAL A 144 16.13 -31.02 27.98
N ALA A 145 16.75 -31.07 26.80
CA ALA A 145 16.21 -31.67 25.57
C ALA A 145 17.37 -32.09 24.66
N THR A 146 17.13 -33.02 23.73
CA THR A 146 18.19 -33.41 22.79
C THR A 146 18.36 -32.34 21.71
N SER A 147 19.59 -32.02 21.32
CA SER A 147 19.87 -31.11 20.19
C SER A 147 19.12 -31.54 18.91
N LYS A 148 18.91 -32.85 18.75
CA LYS A 148 18.13 -33.46 17.68
C LYS A 148 16.64 -33.10 17.73
N GLU A 149 16.02 -33.03 18.91
CA GLU A 149 14.61 -32.64 19.07
C GLU A 149 14.37 -31.18 18.71
N LEU A 150 15.21 -30.25 19.21
CA LEU A 150 15.10 -28.82 18.88
C LEU A 150 15.38 -28.58 17.38
N GLN A 151 16.32 -29.31 16.80
CA GLN A 151 16.63 -29.20 15.37
C GLN A 151 15.51 -29.75 14.49
N ALA A 152 14.86 -30.85 14.88
CA ALA A 152 13.69 -31.36 14.18
C ALA A 152 12.52 -30.36 14.24
N ALA A 153 12.22 -29.82 15.42
CA ALA A 153 11.18 -28.81 15.59
C ALA A 153 11.46 -27.54 14.77
N LEU A 154 12.72 -27.10 14.71
CA LEU A 154 13.13 -25.97 13.86
C LEU A 154 12.91 -26.28 12.38
N GLN A 155 13.26 -27.49 11.93
CA GLN A 155 13.08 -27.91 10.54
C GLN A 155 11.61 -27.96 10.14
N ASP A 156 10.72 -28.44 11.01
CA ASP A 156 9.27 -28.48 10.80
C ASP A 156 8.68 -27.06 10.67
N ILE A 157 9.18 -26.11 11.47
CA ILE A 157 8.74 -24.70 11.40
C ILE A 157 9.23 -24.04 10.10
N LEU A 158 10.48 -24.33 9.70
CA LEU A 158 11.06 -23.80 8.46
C LEU A 158 10.45 -24.41 7.19
N SER A 159 9.92 -25.64 7.24
CA SER A 159 9.19 -26.23 6.10
C SER A 159 7.84 -25.54 5.90
N VAL A 160 7.08 -25.32 6.98
CA VAL A 160 5.79 -24.61 6.91
C VAL A 160 5.96 -23.15 6.50
N ALA A 161 7.08 -22.52 6.85
CA ALA A 161 7.43 -21.19 6.38
C ALA A 161 7.51 -21.07 4.84
N ARG A 162 7.74 -22.18 4.12
CA ARG A 162 7.81 -22.20 2.65
C ARG A 162 6.47 -22.51 2.01
N ASP A 163 5.68 -23.39 2.62
CA ASP A 163 4.48 -23.95 1.99
C ASP A 163 3.21 -23.16 2.29
N ASP A 164 3.09 -22.57 3.50
CA ASP A 164 1.89 -21.83 3.95
C ASP A 164 2.23 -20.92 5.15
N PRO A 165 2.97 -19.82 4.91
CA PRO A 165 3.49 -18.95 5.97
C PRO A 165 2.39 -18.15 6.66
N SER A 166 2.63 -17.72 7.91
CA SER A 166 1.63 -16.94 8.65
C SER A 166 1.43 -15.52 8.13
N LEU A 167 2.39 -15.02 7.36
CA LEU A 167 2.28 -13.81 6.56
C LEU A 167 2.96 -14.07 5.21
N PRO A 168 2.50 -13.45 4.10
CA PRO A 168 3.26 -13.47 2.85
C PRO A 168 4.67 -12.90 3.07
N ASP A 169 5.66 -13.39 2.32
CA ASP A 169 7.02 -12.83 2.34
C ASP A 169 6.99 -11.36 1.93
N ASP A 170 7.72 -10.53 2.68
CA ASP A 170 8.11 -9.19 2.23
C ASP A 170 9.08 -9.41 1.04
N PRO A 171 8.88 -8.80 -0.14
CA PRO A 171 9.67 -9.10 -1.32
C PRO A 171 11.13 -8.62 -1.19
N SER A 172 11.96 -9.41 -0.51
CA SER A 172 13.41 -9.30 -0.56
C SER A 172 13.97 -10.42 -1.45
N THR A 173 14.02 -10.19 -2.76
CA THR A 173 14.54 -11.17 -3.74
C THR A 173 15.73 -10.62 -4.51
N THR A 174 16.79 -11.44 -4.60
CA THR A 174 17.96 -11.29 -5.48
C THR A 174 17.53 -11.41 -6.94
N ILE A 175 17.79 -10.37 -7.75
CA ILE A 175 17.40 -10.28 -9.16
C ILE A 175 18.58 -10.64 -10.06
N TYR A 176 18.37 -11.52 -11.05
CA TYR A 176 19.28 -11.73 -12.16
C TYR A 176 18.74 -10.99 -13.38
N SER A 177 19.55 -10.09 -13.97
CA SER A 177 19.14 -9.30 -15.14
C SER A 177 20.15 -9.47 -16.27
N THR A 178 19.66 -9.88 -17.45
CA THR A 178 20.43 -9.93 -18.70
C THR A 178 19.62 -9.23 -19.79
N GLY A 179 20.11 -8.11 -20.33
CA GLY A 179 19.44 -7.36 -21.39
C GLY A 179 20.02 -5.95 -21.61
N GLN A 180 19.62 -5.29 -22.71
CA GLN A 180 19.95 -3.88 -22.99
C GLN A 180 18.78 -2.97 -22.58
N GLY A 181 19.04 -1.98 -21.71
CA GLY A 181 18.06 -1.00 -21.22
C GLY A 181 18.46 -0.37 -19.88
N SER A 182 17.79 0.73 -19.49
CA SER A 182 17.95 1.37 -18.18
C SER A 182 17.05 0.69 -17.15
N ASN A 183 17.64 0.17 -16.07
CA ASN A 183 16.94 -0.55 -15.01
C ASN A 183 16.92 0.29 -13.73
N PHE A 184 15.75 0.44 -13.10
CA PHE A 184 15.55 1.16 -11.84
C PHE A 184 15.05 0.17 -10.77
N ASN A 185 15.82 -0.03 -9.69
CA ASN A 185 15.52 -1.02 -8.65
C ASN A 185 15.49 -0.40 -7.25
N THR A 186 14.49 -0.78 -6.44
CA THR A 186 14.24 -0.27 -5.08
C THR A 186 14.26 -1.36 -3.98
N GLY A 187 14.80 -2.55 -4.27
CA GLY A 187 14.88 -3.68 -3.32
C GLY A 187 16.22 -3.77 -2.58
N SER A 188 16.23 -4.39 -1.39
CA SER A 188 17.40 -4.50 -0.49
C SER A 188 18.27 -5.76 -0.70
N GLY A 189 18.19 -6.42 -1.87
CA GLY A 189 18.86 -7.70 -2.15
C GLY A 189 20.22 -7.61 -2.87
N THR A 190 21.00 -8.69 -2.85
CA THR A 190 22.32 -8.80 -3.52
C THR A 190 22.17 -9.08 -5.03
N GLN A 191 22.95 -8.45 -5.92
CA GLN A 191 22.84 -8.62 -7.39
C GLN A 191 24.15 -9.09 -8.08
N LYS A 192 24.04 -9.90 -9.15
CA LYS A 192 25.13 -10.25 -10.09
C LYS A 192 24.73 -9.93 -11.53
N ASN A 193 25.50 -9.06 -12.22
CA ASN A 193 25.24 -8.63 -13.61
C ASN A 193 26.39 -9.01 -14.56
N GLN A 194 26.05 -9.41 -15.79
CA GLN A 194 26.99 -9.72 -16.87
C GLN A 194 26.65 -8.86 -18.10
N GLN A 195 27.53 -7.92 -18.47
CA GLN A 195 27.30 -7.00 -19.61
C GLN A 195 27.98 -7.54 -20.88
N THR A 196 27.21 -7.62 -21.97
CA THR A 196 27.71 -8.02 -23.29
C THR A 196 27.37 -6.87 -24.27
N PHE A 197 28.33 -5.96 -24.47
CA PHE A 197 28.39 -4.86 -25.46
C PHE A 197 27.23 -3.82 -25.51
N GLY A 198 27.53 -2.54 -25.20
CA GLY A 198 26.66 -1.38 -25.49
C GLY A 198 26.73 -0.24 -24.46
N THR A 199 26.48 1.02 -24.89
CA THR A 199 26.47 2.24 -24.06
C THR A 199 25.11 2.42 -23.36
N GLY A 200 25.00 1.97 -22.10
CA GLY A 200 23.87 2.23 -21.20
C GLY A 200 24.37 2.73 -19.84
N ALA A 201 23.62 3.64 -19.20
CA ALA A 201 23.97 4.22 -17.90
C ALA A 201 23.34 3.43 -16.73
N THR A 202 24.14 3.17 -15.71
CA THR A 202 23.84 2.44 -14.47
C THR A 202 23.46 3.40 -13.33
N TRP A 203 22.45 3.06 -12.51
CA TRP A 203 22.12 3.79 -11.28
C TRP A 203 22.00 2.82 -10.09
N ASN A 204 23.02 2.81 -9.21
CA ASN A 204 23.04 2.11 -7.92
C ASN A 204 23.21 3.15 -6.81
N ILE A 205 22.38 3.09 -5.77
CA ILE A 205 22.41 4.06 -4.65
C ILE A 205 23.67 3.95 -3.78
N ASP A 206 24.43 2.85 -3.85
CA ASP A 206 25.59 2.65 -2.96
C ASP A 206 26.97 2.71 -3.62
N ASN A 207 27.10 3.13 -4.89
CA ASN A 207 28.43 3.41 -5.45
C ASN A 207 28.38 4.54 -6.49
N TYR A 208 28.53 5.78 -6.03
CA TYR A 208 28.99 6.89 -6.86
C TYR A 208 30.14 7.61 -6.15
N HIS A 209 31.33 7.02 -6.22
CA HIS A 209 32.56 7.78 -6.20
C HIS A 209 33.19 7.73 -7.59
N ALA A 210 33.54 8.92 -8.07
CA ALA A 210 34.46 9.22 -9.17
C ALA A 210 34.03 8.82 -10.59
N ALA A 211 33.34 9.74 -11.28
CA ALA A 211 33.75 10.29 -12.57
C ALA A 211 32.59 10.98 -13.30
N GLN A 212 32.12 12.14 -12.83
CA GLN A 212 31.42 13.13 -13.68
C GLN A 212 31.21 14.51 -13.03
N VAL A 213 32.10 14.91 -12.10
CA VAL A 213 31.97 16.19 -11.39
C VAL A 213 32.51 17.39 -12.21
N ASP A 214 33.18 17.17 -13.34
CA ASP A 214 33.92 18.26 -14.01
C ASP A 214 33.30 18.89 -15.26
N SER A 215 32.05 18.59 -15.66
CA SER A 215 31.49 19.17 -16.91
C SER A 215 30.08 19.74 -16.89
N LEU A 216 29.43 19.88 -15.73
CA LEU A 216 28.09 20.50 -15.63
C LEU A 216 28.05 21.80 -14.81
N SER A 217 29.18 22.49 -14.68
CA SER A 217 29.31 23.78 -13.98
C SER A 217 28.89 25.02 -14.80
N SER A 218 28.21 24.85 -15.95
CA SER A 218 27.93 25.95 -16.88
C SER A 218 26.49 26.04 -17.38
N ARG A 219 25.48 25.75 -16.55
CA ARG A 219 24.10 26.15 -16.85
C ARG A 219 23.74 27.46 -16.14
N ASP A 220 23.38 28.44 -16.95
CA ASP A 220 23.06 29.81 -16.58
C ASP A 220 21.82 29.86 -15.65
N PRO A 221 21.93 30.39 -14.42
CA PRO A 221 20.82 30.46 -13.46
C PRO A 221 19.70 31.45 -13.84
N THR A 222 19.77 32.11 -15.00
CA THR A 222 18.80 33.12 -15.45
C THR A 222 17.66 32.59 -16.31
N LEU A 223 17.70 31.32 -16.75
CA LEU A 223 16.57 30.71 -17.45
C LEU A 223 15.58 30.11 -16.45
N HIS A 224 14.55 30.87 -16.09
CA HIS A 224 13.36 30.39 -15.37
C HIS A 224 12.64 29.32 -16.21
N HIS A 225 13.07 28.06 -16.08
CA HIS A 225 12.35 26.92 -16.65
C HIS A 225 11.21 26.55 -15.71
N GLN A 226 10.00 26.47 -16.27
CA GLN A 226 8.83 25.95 -15.58
C GLN A 226 9.05 24.48 -15.21
N CYS A 227 8.83 24.12 -13.94
CA CYS A 227 8.96 22.75 -13.44
C CYS A 227 7.57 22.12 -13.29
N ILE A 228 7.26 21.08 -14.07
CA ILE A 228 5.95 20.42 -14.05
C ILE A 228 6.14 18.93 -13.77
N LEU A 229 5.69 18.49 -12.60
CA LEU A 229 5.82 17.12 -12.12
C LEU A 229 4.42 16.51 -11.96
N LEU A 230 3.97 15.83 -13.01
CA LEU A 230 2.70 15.13 -13.04
C LEU A 230 2.94 13.63 -13.19
N PRO A 231 2.20 12.78 -12.44
CA PRO A 231 2.40 11.34 -12.48
C PRO A 231 1.74 10.70 -13.71
N TYR A 232 0.73 11.36 -14.30
CA TYR A 232 -0.04 10.90 -15.45
C TYR A 232 -0.85 12.07 -16.04
N GLU A 233 -1.35 11.88 -17.26
CA GLU A 233 -2.28 12.78 -17.97
C GLU A 233 -3.74 12.36 -17.71
N THR A 234 -4.69 13.18 -18.15
CA THR A 234 -6.10 12.78 -18.22
C THR A 234 -6.28 11.53 -19.09
N VAL A 235 -7.21 10.66 -18.69
CA VAL A 235 -7.49 9.43 -19.45
C VAL A 235 -8.09 9.77 -20.81
N ALA A 236 -7.78 8.99 -21.86
CA ALA A 236 -8.27 9.25 -23.21
C ALA A 236 -9.81 9.32 -23.31
N ALA A 237 -10.52 8.52 -22.50
CA ALA A 237 -11.97 8.50 -22.44
C ALA A 237 -12.57 9.58 -21.51
N TYR A 238 -11.77 10.54 -21.01
CA TYR A 238 -12.24 11.57 -20.08
C TYR A 238 -13.46 12.31 -20.65
N SER A 239 -14.50 12.39 -19.83
CA SER A 239 -15.74 13.13 -20.11
C SER A 239 -15.74 14.39 -19.24
N PRO A 240 -15.66 15.60 -19.85
CA PRO A 240 -15.59 16.84 -19.10
C PRO A 240 -16.81 17.06 -18.21
N ARG A 241 -16.56 17.47 -16.96
CA ARG A 241 -17.62 17.81 -15.99
C ARG A 241 -17.72 19.32 -15.84
N VAL A 242 -18.48 19.96 -16.72
CA VAL A 242 -18.40 21.42 -16.99
C VAL A 242 -18.63 22.24 -15.73
N GLU A 243 -19.70 21.96 -14.98
CA GLU A 243 -20.05 22.73 -13.78
C GLU A 243 -19.04 22.53 -12.64
N LEU A 244 -18.52 21.30 -12.46
CA LEU A 244 -17.47 21.03 -11.48
C LEU A 244 -16.13 21.67 -11.85
N SER A 245 -15.78 21.65 -13.14
CA SER A 245 -14.56 22.27 -13.66
C SER A 245 -14.61 23.78 -13.47
N LYS A 246 -15.78 24.38 -13.75
CA LYS A 246 -16.04 25.80 -13.49
C LYS A 246 -15.97 26.12 -11.99
N SER A 247 -16.62 25.33 -11.15
CA SER A 247 -16.60 25.49 -9.67
C SER A 247 -15.18 25.42 -9.10
N LEU A 248 -14.37 24.46 -9.56
CA LEU A 248 -12.97 24.36 -9.18
C LEU A 248 -12.17 25.58 -9.64
N GLY A 249 -12.34 26.01 -10.90
CA GLY A 249 -11.70 27.19 -11.45
C GLY A 249 -12.02 28.48 -10.68
N GLU A 250 -13.31 28.70 -10.35
CA GLU A 250 -13.76 29.86 -9.57
C GLU A 250 -13.17 29.84 -8.16
N LYS A 251 -13.18 28.67 -7.48
CA LYS A 251 -12.62 28.54 -6.13
C LYS A 251 -11.10 28.70 -6.08
N MET A 252 -10.41 28.30 -7.13
CA MET A 252 -8.96 28.54 -7.27
C MET A 252 -8.61 30.01 -7.48
N GLN A 253 -9.59 30.90 -7.70
CA GLN A 253 -9.38 32.35 -7.71
C GLN A 253 -9.66 33.01 -6.35
N LEU A 254 -10.34 32.31 -5.43
CA LEU A 254 -10.66 32.84 -4.11
C LEU A 254 -9.42 32.81 -3.21
N LYS A 255 -9.10 33.93 -2.57
CA LYS A 255 -7.95 34.01 -1.66
C LYS A 255 -8.16 33.09 -0.45
N TYR A 256 -7.12 32.34 -0.11
CA TYR A 256 -7.09 31.55 1.11
C TYR A 256 -7.28 32.45 2.34
N ARG A 257 -8.09 31.99 3.31
CA ARG A 257 -8.46 32.79 4.49
C ARG A 257 -7.37 32.83 5.58
N GLY A 258 -6.13 32.48 5.23
CA GLY A 258 -4.97 32.48 6.12
C GLY A 258 -3.73 33.09 5.44
N PRO A 259 -2.66 33.38 6.21
CA PRO A 259 -1.49 34.09 5.68
C PRO A 259 -0.50 33.20 4.91
N SER A 260 -0.72 31.88 4.87
CA SER A 260 0.30 30.90 4.49
C SER A 260 0.19 30.36 3.06
N LEU A 261 -0.86 30.71 2.33
CA LEU A 261 -1.14 30.25 0.96
C LEU A 261 -1.85 31.38 0.20
N ALA A 262 -1.74 31.39 -1.12
CA ALA A 262 -2.54 32.23 -2.00
C ALA A 262 -3.95 31.64 -2.17
N HIS A 263 -4.04 30.35 -2.48
CA HIS A 263 -5.28 29.62 -2.76
C HIS A 263 -5.21 28.21 -2.17
N ALA A 264 -6.34 27.68 -1.71
CA ALA A 264 -6.44 26.29 -1.28
C ALA A 264 -7.83 25.75 -1.55
N VAL A 265 -7.93 24.64 -2.28
CA VAL A 265 -9.19 23.96 -2.57
C VAL A 265 -9.10 22.49 -2.18
N VAL A 266 -10.09 22.01 -1.42
CA VAL A 266 -10.23 20.60 -1.07
C VAL A 266 -11.34 19.99 -1.91
N VAL A 267 -10.97 19.02 -2.76
CA VAL A 267 -11.85 18.26 -3.64
C VAL A 267 -12.20 16.94 -2.95
N THR A 268 -13.44 16.82 -2.46
CA THR A 268 -13.91 15.65 -1.71
C THR A 268 -14.97 14.87 -2.46
N GLY A 269 -15.10 13.57 -2.22
CA GLY A 269 -16.10 12.73 -2.86
C GLY A 269 -15.79 11.24 -2.69
N LEU A 270 -16.74 10.35 -2.99
CA LEU A 270 -16.52 8.91 -2.84
C LEU A 270 -15.37 8.40 -3.74
N GLY A 271 -14.87 7.20 -3.46
CA GLY A 271 -13.92 6.53 -4.35
C GLY A 271 -14.46 6.46 -5.79
N GLY A 272 -13.58 6.53 -6.79
CA GLY A 272 -13.99 6.37 -8.20
C GLY A 272 -14.88 7.48 -8.80
N THR A 273 -15.19 8.55 -8.07
CA THR A 273 -15.99 9.71 -8.56
C THR A 273 -15.24 10.66 -9.50
N GLY A 274 -13.97 10.38 -9.80
CA GLY A 274 -13.20 11.14 -10.78
C GLY A 274 -12.51 12.40 -10.26
N LYS A 275 -12.36 12.56 -8.92
CA LYS A 275 -11.65 13.70 -8.30
C LYS A 275 -10.28 13.97 -8.91
N THR A 276 -9.45 12.94 -9.00
CA THR A 276 -8.10 13.00 -9.58
C THR A 276 -8.13 13.48 -11.03
N GLN A 277 -9.08 12.99 -11.85
CA GLN A 277 -9.23 13.39 -13.25
C GLN A 277 -9.74 14.83 -13.40
N LEU A 278 -10.63 15.29 -12.50
CA LEU A 278 -11.07 16.69 -12.45
C LEU A 278 -9.89 17.63 -12.14
N VAL A 279 -9.01 17.25 -11.21
CA VAL A 279 -7.84 18.05 -10.87
C VAL A 279 -6.79 18.04 -11.98
N LEU A 280 -6.58 16.91 -12.65
CA LEU A 280 -5.69 16.85 -13.82
C LEU A 280 -6.17 17.75 -14.95
N ASP A 281 -7.46 17.72 -15.29
CA ASP A 281 -8.04 18.62 -16.30
C ASP A 281 -7.82 20.10 -15.95
N TYR A 282 -7.97 20.48 -14.67
CA TYR A 282 -7.62 21.82 -14.20
C TYR A 282 -6.12 22.11 -14.40
N VAL A 283 -5.24 21.21 -13.97
CA VAL A 283 -3.80 21.40 -14.09
C VAL A 283 -3.37 21.52 -15.55
N GLU A 284 -3.88 20.68 -16.45
CA GLU A 284 -3.56 20.72 -17.88
C GLU A 284 -3.90 22.08 -18.51
N LYS A 285 -5.02 22.68 -18.11
CA LYS A 285 -5.49 23.99 -18.57
C LYS A 285 -4.74 25.17 -17.93
N HIS A 286 -4.35 25.04 -16.67
CA HIS A 286 -3.84 26.16 -15.86
C HIS A 286 -2.35 26.08 -15.52
N LYS A 287 -1.63 25.01 -15.90
CA LYS A 287 -0.20 24.83 -15.57
C LYS A 287 0.67 26.01 -15.97
N ALA A 288 0.35 26.70 -17.08
CA ALA A 288 1.05 27.89 -17.56
C ALA A 288 1.03 29.09 -16.58
N GLU A 289 0.13 29.10 -15.60
CA GLU A 289 -0.01 30.18 -14.62
C GLU A 289 0.96 30.04 -13.42
N TYR A 290 1.65 28.91 -13.32
CA TYR A 290 2.54 28.56 -12.22
C TYR A 290 3.97 28.33 -12.74
N ASP A 291 4.97 28.78 -11.99
CA ASP A 291 6.38 28.43 -12.28
C ASP A 291 6.66 26.95 -11.98
N THR A 292 5.90 26.38 -11.04
CA THR A 292 6.15 25.05 -10.51
C THR A 292 4.83 24.36 -10.20
N VAL A 293 4.60 23.18 -10.78
CA VAL A 293 3.46 22.31 -10.47
C VAL A 293 4.00 20.98 -9.96
N VAL A 294 3.60 20.59 -8.77
CA VAL A 294 4.09 19.37 -8.11
C VAL A 294 2.92 18.52 -7.66
N TRP A 295 2.89 17.28 -8.11
CA TRP A 295 1.92 16.29 -7.66
C TRP A 295 2.52 15.36 -6.61
N LEU A 296 1.89 15.27 -5.44
CA LEU A 296 2.32 14.40 -4.35
C LEU A 296 1.24 13.37 -4.05
N ASN A 297 1.62 12.10 -3.99
CA ASN A 297 0.73 11.01 -3.64
C ASN A 297 0.67 10.87 -2.11
N ALA A 298 -0.45 11.28 -1.51
CA ALA A 298 -0.71 11.26 -0.07
C ALA A 298 -1.45 10.00 0.40
N SER A 299 -1.52 8.93 -0.42
CA SER A 299 -2.26 7.71 -0.08
C SER A 299 -1.62 6.87 1.02
N SER A 300 -0.35 7.12 1.35
CA SER A 300 0.39 6.51 2.46
C SER A 300 1.63 7.34 2.79
N ASP A 301 2.16 7.21 4.01
CA ASP A 301 3.44 7.84 4.38
C ASP A 301 4.51 7.53 3.34
N GLN A 302 4.72 6.25 3.01
CA GLN A 302 5.75 5.81 2.07
C GLN A 302 5.61 6.46 0.69
N ASN A 303 4.39 6.57 0.17
CA ASN A 303 4.14 7.22 -1.12
C ASN A 303 4.44 8.72 -1.07
N LEU A 304 4.16 9.34 0.07
CA LEU A 304 4.43 10.76 0.28
C LEU A 304 5.95 11.01 0.41
N ARG A 305 6.69 10.14 1.13
CA ARG A 305 8.17 10.18 1.20
C ARG A 305 8.79 10.11 -0.20
N SER A 306 8.38 9.12 -0.98
CA SER A 306 8.84 8.93 -2.37
C SER A 306 8.52 10.15 -3.24
N SER A 307 7.30 10.70 -3.12
CA SER A 307 6.89 11.88 -3.89
C SER A 307 7.73 13.12 -3.54
N PHE A 308 8.04 13.32 -2.25
CA PHE A 308 8.92 14.42 -1.82
C PHE A 308 10.38 14.23 -2.25
N ALA A 309 10.89 13.00 -2.27
CA ALA A 309 12.22 12.70 -2.77
C ALA A 309 12.35 13.04 -4.27
N VAL A 310 11.38 12.58 -5.09
CA VAL A 310 11.31 12.94 -6.52
C VAL A 310 11.20 14.46 -6.70
N CYS A 311 10.34 15.11 -5.91
CA CYS A 311 10.23 16.58 -5.91
C CYS A 311 11.58 17.26 -5.65
N CYS A 312 12.38 16.78 -4.69
CA CYS A 312 13.71 17.35 -4.41
C CYS A 312 14.68 17.17 -5.57
N GLU A 313 14.66 16.02 -6.24
CA GLU A 313 15.53 15.74 -7.39
C GLU A 313 15.21 16.65 -8.57
N GLU A 314 13.92 16.76 -8.90
CA GLU A 314 13.43 17.54 -10.04
C GLU A 314 13.51 19.05 -9.82
N LEU A 315 13.42 19.50 -8.57
CA LEU A 315 13.73 20.89 -8.20
C LEU A 315 15.24 21.17 -8.09
N TYR A 316 16.09 20.20 -8.44
CA TYR A 316 17.55 20.26 -8.36
C TYR A 316 18.08 20.68 -6.98
N LEU A 317 17.41 20.23 -5.90
CA LEU A 317 17.82 20.53 -4.53
C LEU A 317 19.07 19.72 -4.19
N LYS A 318 20.10 20.39 -3.67
CA LYS A 318 21.42 19.79 -3.38
C LYS A 318 21.26 18.49 -2.61
N ARG A 319 21.67 17.36 -3.20
CA ARG A 319 21.50 16.02 -2.61
C ARG A 319 22.08 15.88 -1.20
N SER A 320 23.20 16.55 -0.93
CA SER A 320 23.82 16.60 0.41
C SER A 320 22.91 17.16 1.51
N THR A 321 21.82 17.86 1.15
CA THR A 321 20.85 18.41 2.11
C THR A 321 19.75 17.44 2.49
N TRP A 322 19.51 16.39 1.69
CA TRP A 322 18.36 15.49 1.88
C TRP A 322 18.65 13.98 1.77
N SER A 323 19.84 13.55 1.35
CA SER A 323 20.18 12.13 1.15
C SER A 323 20.65 11.38 2.41
N SER A 324 20.32 11.86 3.60
CA SER A 324 20.69 11.20 4.87
C SER A 324 20.11 9.78 4.95
N SER A 325 20.95 8.79 5.25
CA SER A 325 20.64 7.34 5.28
C SER A 325 19.77 6.88 6.46
N SER A 326 19.34 7.79 7.34
CA SER A 326 18.50 7.47 8.49
C SER A 326 17.02 7.61 8.13
N SER A 327 16.32 6.48 7.99
CA SER A 327 14.86 6.47 7.87
C SER A 327 14.25 6.95 9.20
N SER A 328 13.78 8.21 9.22
CA SER A 328 13.05 8.76 10.37
C SER A 328 11.71 8.06 10.53
N THR A 329 11.34 7.74 11.78
CA THR A 329 10.04 7.10 12.08
C THR A 329 8.86 8.00 11.73
N ARG A 330 9.00 9.31 11.87
CA ARG A 330 8.00 10.30 11.45
C ARG A 330 8.35 10.89 10.09
N ILE A 331 7.32 11.18 9.30
CA ILE A 331 7.48 11.73 7.94
C ILE A 331 7.95 13.19 7.95
N GLU A 332 7.48 13.99 8.91
CA GLU A 332 7.86 15.39 9.11
C GLU A 332 9.37 15.58 9.39
N ASP A 333 10.04 14.55 9.90
CA ASP A 333 11.48 14.56 10.20
C ASP A 333 12.35 14.14 9.01
N GLU A 334 11.76 13.65 7.94
CA GLU A 334 12.51 13.22 6.76
C GLU A 334 13.19 14.42 6.09
N ALA A 335 14.44 14.22 5.68
CA ALA A 335 15.22 15.31 5.13
C ALA A 335 14.67 15.81 3.77
N SER A 336 14.21 14.91 2.90
CA SER A 336 13.55 15.25 1.62
C SER A 336 12.30 16.13 1.86
N VAL A 337 11.42 15.69 2.77
CA VAL A 337 10.20 16.40 3.16
C VAL A 337 10.53 17.79 3.69
N ARG A 338 11.43 17.90 4.69
CA ARG A 338 11.81 19.20 5.27
C ARG A 338 12.42 20.15 4.25
N VAL A 339 13.29 19.65 3.37
CA VAL A 339 13.97 20.46 2.36
C VAL A 339 12.99 20.96 1.30
N ALA A 340 12.09 20.10 0.81
CA ALA A 340 11.03 20.49 -0.12
C ALA A 340 10.07 21.52 0.50
N LEU A 341 9.58 21.27 1.71
CA LEU A 341 8.70 22.21 2.42
C LEU A 341 9.38 23.57 2.66
N GLN A 342 10.67 23.57 2.99
CA GLN A 342 11.45 24.80 3.12
C GLN A 342 11.59 25.53 1.79
N TRP A 343 11.74 24.80 0.68
CA TRP A 343 11.79 25.40 -0.66
C TRP A 343 10.49 26.12 -0.98
N PHE A 344 9.32 25.48 -0.80
CA PHE A 344 8.01 26.11 -1.03
C PHE A 344 7.78 27.35 -0.15
N ARG A 345 8.16 27.28 1.14
CA ARG A 345 8.01 28.39 2.10
C ARG A 345 8.82 29.63 1.73
N ARG A 346 9.95 29.47 1.03
CA ARG A 346 10.84 30.56 0.64
C ARG A 346 10.45 31.24 -0.67
N ARG A 347 9.49 30.66 -1.43
CA ARG A 347 9.01 31.26 -2.68
C ARG A 347 8.30 32.58 -2.39
N ARG A 348 8.62 33.59 -3.20
CA ARG A 348 7.97 34.90 -3.15
C ARG A 348 6.57 34.85 -3.75
N GLU A 349 5.80 35.92 -3.59
CA GLU A 349 4.43 36.02 -4.13
C GLU A 349 4.39 36.03 -5.67
N ASP A 350 5.42 36.59 -6.33
CA ASP A 350 5.58 36.57 -7.78
C ASP A 350 6.05 35.20 -8.32
N GLN A 351 6.40 34.29 -7.42
CA GLN A 351 6.98 32.99 -7.72
C GLN A 351 5.96 31.85 -7.50
N LYS A 352 4.92 31.85 -8.34
CA LYS A 352 3.72 31.03 -8.13
C LYS A 352 4.01 29.54 -8.26
N TRP A 353 3.46 28.75 -7.34
CA TRP A 353 3.52 27.29 -7.42
C TRP A 353 2.17 26.66 -7.08
N LEU A 354 1.92 25.49 -7.66
CA LEU A 354 0.76 24.66 -7.40
C LEU A 354 1.23 23.31 -6.86
N VAL A 355 0.70 22.89 -5.71
CA VAL A 355 0.84 21.52 -5.23
C VAL A 355 -0.51 20.83 -5.29
N VAL A 356 -0.53 19.62 -5.84
CA VAL A 356 -1.66 18.68 -5.73
C VAL A 356 -1.30 17.61 -4.71
N LEU A 357 -2.03 17.53 -3.60
CA LEU A 357 -1.99 16.41 -2.65
C LEU A 357 -3.11 15.43 -3.01
N ASP A 358 -2.76 14.36 -3.72
CA ASP A 358 -3.75 13.38 -4.20
C ASP A 358 -3.92 12.22 -3.23
N ASN A 359 -5.14 11.74 -3.05
CA ASN A 359 -5.52 10.64 -2.15
C ASN A 359 -5.19 10.89 -0.67
N ALA A 360 -5.41 12.11 -0.18
CA ALA A 360 -5.23 12.46 1.23
C ALA A 360 -6.40 11.97 2.09
N ASP A 361 -6.65 10.66 2.09
CA ASP A 361 -7.84 10.02 2.70
C ASP A 361 -7.70 9.80 4.21
N ASP A 362 -6.48 9.81 4.74
CA ASP A 362 -6.20 9.60 6.17
C ASP A 362 -5.32 10.73 6.72
N ALA A 363 -5.92 11.59 7.55
CA ALA A 363 -5.22 12.71 8.19
C ALA A 363 -4.11 12.27 9.16
N SER A 364 -4.07 11.00 9.57
CA SER A 364 -2.93 10.45 10.33
C SER A 364 -1.72 10.12 9.44
N GLN A 365 -1.93 9.94 8.13
CA GLN A 365 -0.91 9.61 7.13
C GLN A 365 -0.46 10.82 6.30
N CYS A 366 -1.29 11.86 6.24
CA CYS A 366 -0.89 13.18 5.77
C CYS A 366 -0.96 14.18 6.94
N PRO A 367 0.08 14.24 7.80
CA PRO A 367 0.12 15.23 8.87
C PRO A 367 -0.04 16.66 8.33
N TYR A 368 -0.71 17.50 9.11
CA TYR A 368 -0.82 18.93 8.80
C TYR A 368 0.56 19.58 8.51
N ASP A 369 1.60 19.14 9.23
CA ASP A 369 2.96 19.68 9.14
C ASP A 369 3.69 19.31 7.85
N VAL A 370 3.19 18.33 7.08
CA VAL A 370 3.74 17.96 5.77
C VAL A 370 3.03 18.61 4.59
N VAL A 371 2.02 19.45 4.83
CA VAL A 371 1.34 20.20 3.77
C VAL A 371 2.21 21.38 3.33
N PRO A 372 2.56 21.51 2.04
CA PRO A 372 3.33 22.65 1.54
C PRO A 372 2.63 24.00 1.79
N ARG A 373 3.40 25.00 2.23
CA ARG A 373 2.92 26.35 2.54
C ARG A 373 3.91 27.40 2.04
N GLY A 374 3.41 28.57 1.66
CA GLY A 374 4.16 29.72 1.13
C GLY A 374 3.23 30.73 0.47
N VAL A 375 3.55 32.02 0.54
CA VAL A 375 2.64 33.11 0.13
C VAL A 375 2.27 33.10 -1.36
N GLY A 376 3.13 32.58 -2.23
CA GLY A 376 2.86 32.38 -3.67
C GLY A 376 2.22 31.02 -4.00
N GLY A 377 1.82 30.25 -2.98
CA GLY A 377 1.42 28.87 -3.12
C GLY A 377 -0.07 28.63 -3.30
N SER A 378 -0.41 27.79 -4.26
CA SER A 378 -1.76 27.25 -4.45
C SER A 378 -1.77 25.76 -4.13
N LEU A 379 -2.82 25.30 -3.47
CA LEU A 379 -2.96 23.90 -3.06
C LEU A 379 -4.29 23.32 -3.54
N ILE A 380 -4.24 22.13 -4.13
CA ILE A 380 -5.42 21.30 -4.37
C ILE A 380 -5.24 20.00 -3.60
N ILE A 381 -6.24 19.59 -2.83
CA ILE A 381 -6.23 18.32 -2.08
C ILE A 381 -7.36 17.45 -2.62
N THR A 382 -7.08 16.21 -3.03
CA THR A 382 -8.15 15.22 -3.31
C THR A 382 -8.29 14.27 -2.12
N SER A 383 -9.52 13.97 -1.71
CA SER A 383 -9.77 13.04 -0.59
C SER A 383 -11.15 12.40 -0.63
N CYS A 384 -11.27 11.20 -0.10
CA CYS A 384 -12.54 10.54 0.24
C CYS A 384 -13.01 10.90 1.66
N ASP A 385 -12.14 11.47 2.51
CA ASP A 385 -12.49 11.92 3.85
C ASP A 385 -12.95 13.39 3.82
N LYS A 386 -14.21 13.63 4.18
CA LYS A 386 -14.79 14.97 4.27
C LYS A 386 -14.06 15.88 5.28
N ARG A 387 -13.26 15.31 6.18
CA ARG A 387 -12.45 16.05 7.17
C ARG A 387 -11.11 16.53 6.60
N ALA A 388 -10.80 16.25 5.33
CA ALA A 388 -9.57 16.72 4.70
C ALA A 388 -9.42 18.25 4.66
N SER A 389 -10.52 19.01 4.82
CA SER A 389 -10.48 20.46 5.01
C SER A 389 -9.59 20.91 6.19
N ARG A 390 -9.39 20.04 7.19
CA ARG A 390 -8.50 20.30 8.33
C ARG A 390 -7.02 20.44 7.94
N LEU A 391 -6.60 19.83 6.82
CA LEU A 391 -5.24 19.97 6.29
C LEU A 391 -4.92 21.42 5.89
N VAL A 392 -5.96 22.23 5.68
CA VAL A 392 -5.88 23.65 5.35
C VAL A 392 -6.61 24.51 6.39
N ASP A 393 -6.63 24.07 7.66
CA ASP A 393 -7.20 24.80 8.79
C ASP A 393 -8.70 25.14 8.64
N ASP A 394 -9.44 24.39 7.81
CA ASP A 394 -10.82 24.71 7.43
C ASP A 394 -10.99 26.13 6.82
N LYS A 395 -9.88 26.69 6.30
CA LYS A 395 -9.79 28.04 5.70
C LYS A 395 -9.73 28.02 4.17
N GLY A 396 -9.59 26.83 3.58
CA GLY A 396 -9.67 26.62 2.14
C GLY A 396 -11.11 26.53 1.65
N GLU A 397 -11.28 26.65 0.35
CA GLU A 397 -12.55 26.38 -0.31
C GLU A 397 -12.73 24.87 -0.54
N SER A 398 -13.96 24.42 -0.80
CA SER A 398 -14.25 23.00 -0.99
C SER A 398 -15.06 22.74 -2.24
N VAL A 399 -14.77 21.65 -2.96
CA VAL A 399 -15.56 21.15 -4.10
C VAL A 399 -15.96 19.72 -3.78
N GLU A 400 -17.26 19.45 -3.67
CA GLU A 400 -17.76 18.09 -3.55
C GLU A 400 -18.02 17.53 -4.96
N VAL A 401 -17.40 16.39 -5.24
CA VAL A 401 -17.50 15.66 -6.51
C VAL A 401 -18.39 14.45 -6.28
N ASP A 402 -19.58 14.48 -6.88
CA ASP A 402 -20.57 13.42 -6.79
C ASP A 402 -20.59 12.56 -8.07
N ALA A 403 -21.54 11.64 -8.19
CA ALA A 403 -21.85 10.92 -9.42
C ALA A 403 -22.04 11.87 -10.62
N MET A 404 -21.84 11.34 -11.82
CA MET A 404 -21.95 12.09 -13.07
C MET A 404 -23.41 12.44 -13.37
N ASP A 405 -23.61 13.55 -14.08
CA ASP A 405 -24.90 13.80 -14.71
C ASP A 405 -25.16 12.77 -15.81
N LEU A 406 -26.43 12.60 -16.19
CA LEU A 406 -26.84 11.55 -17.14
C LEU A 406 -26.07 11.65 -18.46
N ASP A 407 -26.02 12.85 -19.05
CA ASP A 407 -25.33 13.08 -20.31
C ASP A 407 -23.81 12.90 -20.17
N GLU A 408 -23.20 13.36 -19.07
CA GLU A 408 -21.78 13.17 -18.79
C GLU A 408 -21.42 11.68 -18.75
N ALA A 409 -22.27 10.88 -18.08
CA ALA A 409 -22.10 9.44 -17.91
C ALA A 409 -22.30 8.68 -19.24
N VAL A 410 -23.34 9.02 -20.02
CA VAL A 410 -23.56 8.43 -21.35
C VAL A 410 -22.37 8.73 -22.26
N SER A 411 -21.88 9.97 -22.30
CA SER A 411 -20.69 10.30 -23.08
C SER A 411 -19.45 9.53 -22.62
N LEU A 412 -19.25 9.33 -21.31
CA LEU A 412 -18.15 8.50 -20.81
C LEU A 412 -18.29 7.04 -21.24
N LEU A 413 -19.49 6.46 -21.15
CA LEU A 413 -19.77 5.07 -21.56
C LEU A 413 -19.42 4.86 -23.03
N LEU A 414 -19.95 5.73 -23.91
CA LEU A 414 -19.77 5.60 -25.35
C LEU A 414 -18.31 5.82 -25.76
N ARG A 415 -17.62 6.79 -25.17
CA ARG A 415 -16.17 7.00 -25.40
C ARG A 415 -15.36 5.79 -24.96
N SER A 416 -15.64 5.26 -23.77
CA SER A 416 -14.94 4.09 -23.23
C SER A 416 -15.21 2.82 -24.06
N ALA A 417 -16.39 2.73 -24.68
CA ALA A 417 -16.78 1.66 -25.59
C ALA A 417 -16.28 1.83 -27.04
N GLY A 418 -15.65 2.97 -27.38
CA GLY A 418 -15.29 3.28 -28.77
C GLY A 418 -16.50 3.50 -29.69
N ILE A 419 -17.70 3.72 -29.13
CA ILE A 419 -18.92 3.96 -29.88
C ILE A 419 -19.03 5.44 -30.17
N SER A 420 -19.18 5.81 -31.43
CA SER A 420 -19.42 7.21 -31.78
C SER A 420 -20.88 7.59 -31.48
N GLU A 421 -21.07 8.75 -30.84
CA GLU A 421 -22.40 9.25 -30.43
C GLU A 421 -23.42 9.30 -31.59
N HIS A 422 -22.96 9.52 -32.84
CA HIS A 422 -23.85 9.55 -34.00
C HIS A 422 -24.51 8.19 -34.31
N LYS A 423 -23.93 7.07 -33.85
CA LYS A 423 -24.50 5.73 -34.03
C LYS A 423 -25.68 5.46 -33.10
N ILE A 424 -25.87 6.29 -32.07
CA ILE A 424 -26.95 6.14 -31.09
C ILE A 424 -27.83 7.38 -31.16
N GLN A 425 -28.98 7.26 -31.82
CA GLN A 425 -29.96 8.33 -31.96
C GLN A 425 -31.37 7.84 -31.69
N GLY A 426 -32.25 8.76 -31.28
CA GLY A 426 -33.67 8.46 -31.08
C GLY A 426 -33.89 7.40 -30.00
N PRO A 427 -34.73 6.38 -30.25
CA PRO A 427 -35.06 5.36 -29.24
C PRO A 427 -33.85 4.60 -28.68
N SER A 428 -32.80 4.37 -29.47
CA SER A 428 -31.62 3.59 -29.07
C SER A 428 -30.76 4.30 -28.00
N ARG A 429 -30.97 5.60 -27.75
CA ARG A 429 -30.32 6.34 -26.66
C ARG A 429 -30.78 5.88 -25.27
N LYS A 430 -31.94 5.24 -25.18
CA LYS A 430 -32.47 4.72 -23.91
C LYS A 430 -31.57 3.65 -23.29
N LEU A 431 -30.93 2.80 -24.11
CA LEU A 431 -30.10 1.70 -23.59
C LEU A 431 -28.85 2.22 -22.84
N PRO A 432 -28.01 3.11 -23.41
CA PRO A 432 -26.94 3.74 -22.64
C PRO A 432 -27.44 4.46 -21.39
N GLU A 433 -28.57 5.17 -21.46
CA GLU A 433 -29.16 5.88 -20.32
C GLU A 433 -29.55 4.92 -19.19
N GLU A 434 -30.18 3.79 -19.52
CA GLU A 434 -30.52 2.73 -18.56
C GLU A 434 -29.27 2.10 -17.95
N ILE A 435 -28.26 1.78 -18.76
CA ILE A 435 -26.98 1.22 -18.28
C ILE A 435 -26.33 2.17 -17.27
N VAL A 436 -26.13 3.44 -17.62
CA VAL A 436 -25.45 4.37 -16.71
C VAL A 436 -26.29 4.67 -15.45
N THR A 437 -27.61 4.58 -15.55
CA THR A 437 -28.51 4.72 -14.40
C THR A 437 -28.37 3.52 -13.45
N ASP A 438 -28.34 2.30 -13.98
CA ASP A 438 -28.10 1.09 -13.19
C ASP A 438 -26.69 1.05 -12.56
N LEU A 439 -25.75 1.81 -13.12
CA LEU A 439 -24.39 2.00 -12.60
C LEU A 439 -24.24 3.20 -11.66
N ASP A 440 -25.36 3.74 -11.14
CA ASP A 440 -25.43 4.92 -10.28
C ASP A 440 -24.68 6.15 -10.86
N ARG A 441 -24.40 6.16 -12.17
CA ARG A 441 -23.60 7.16 -12.88
C ARG A 441 -22.23 7.39 -12.25
N LEU A 442 -21.64 6.35 -11.65
CA LEU A 442 -20.30 6.41 -11.06
C LEU A 442 -19.24 6.31 -12.19
N PRO A 443 -18.34 7.30 -12.37
CA PRO A 443 -17.40 7.32 -13.48
C PRO A 443 -16.58 6.04 -13.63
N LEU A 444 -16.06 5.51 -12.51
CA LEU A 444 -15.30 4.26 -12.53
C LEU A 444 -16.14 3.09 -13.05
N ALA A 445 -17.35 2.91 -12.53
CA ALA A 445 -18.27 1.85 -12.95
C ALA A 445 -18.62 1.98 -14.44
N VAL A 446 -18.94 3.19 -14.88
CA VAL A 446 -19.27 3.51 -16.28
C VAL A 446 -18.09 3.26 -17.22
N SER A 447 -16.88 3.64 -16.85
CA SER A 447 -15.68 3.39 -17.66
C SER A 447 -15.36 1.90 -17.81
N LEU A 448 -15.54 1.11 -16.75
CA LEU A 448 -15.35 -0.34 -16.77
C LEU A 448 -16.41 -1.02 -17.64
N ALA A 449 -17.67 -0.58 -17.53
CA ALA A 449 -18.75 -1.05 -18.39
C ALA A 449 -18.45 -0.75 -19.87
N GLY A 450 -18.02 0.46 -20.18
CA GLY A 450 -17.65 0.84 -21.54
C GLY A 450 -16.49 -0.01 -22.08
N ALA A 451 -15.46 -0.27 -21.27
CA ALA A 451 -14.36 -1.15 -21.66
C ALA A 451 -14.83 -2.58 -21.94
N ALA A 452 -15.73 -3.14 -21.13
CA ALA A 452 -16.31 -4.46 -21.36
C ALA A 452 -17.15 -4.50 -22.66
N ILE A 453 -17.97 -3.47 -22.91
CA ILE A 453 -18.73 -3.32 -24.16
C ILE A 453 -17.79 -3.22 -25.37
N SER A 454 -16.67 -2.49 -25.23
CA SER A 454 -15.67 -2.39 -26.29
C SER A 454 -15.08 -3.75 -26.67
N ASP A 455 -14.84 -4.62 -25.70
CA ASP A 455 -14.28 -5.96 -25.95
C ASP A 455 -15.27 -6.85 -26.72
N GLU A 456 -16.55 -6.82 -26.33
CA GLU A 456 -17.62 -7.52 -27.07
C GLU A 456 -17.82 -7.00 -28.49
N LEU A 457 -17.69 -5.69 -28.71
CA LEU A 457 -17.77 -5.07 -30.04
C LEU A 457 -16.64 -5.52 -30.97
N LEU A 458 -15.48 -5.93 -30.44
CA LEU A 458 -14.40 -6.48 -31.24
C LEU A 458 -14.66 -7.93 -31.69
N LEU A 459 -15.56 -8.64 -31.01
CA LEU A 459 -15.81 -10.07 -31.21
C LEU A 459 -17.03 -10.36 -32.09
N LEU A 460 -17.98 -9.42 -32.23
CA LEU A 460 -19.28 -9.64 -32.89
C LEU A 460 -19.52 -8.66 -34.06
N ASP A 461 -20.39 -9.03 -35.01
CA ASP A 461 -20.88 -8.11 -36.04
C ASP A 461 -21.53 -6.88 -35.36
N ASN A 462 -21.22 -5.68 -35.88
CA ASN A 462 -21.38 -4.33 -35.32
C ASN A 462 -22.82 -3.87 -34.90
N ASP A 463 -23.71 -4.74 -34.45
CA ASP A 463 -25.01 -4.35 -33.88
C ASP A 463 -24.86 -3.83 -32.45
N VAL A 464 -24.59 -2.53 -32.38
CA VAL A 464 -24.42 -1.79 -31.13
C VAL A 464 -25.65 -1.91 -30.22
N GLU A 465 -26.86 -1.94 -30.77
CA GLU A 465 -28.08 -1.98 -29.97
C GLU A 465 -28.23 -3.34 -29.28
N ALA A 466 -27.99 -4.43 -30.01
CA ALA A 466 -28.01 -5.78 -29.45
C ALA A 466 -26.97 -5.97 -28.35
N ILE A 467 -25.75 -5.43 -28.53
CA ILE A 467 -24.66 -5.55 -27.54
C ILE A 467 -25.01 -4.78 -26.26
N LEU A 468 -25.51 -3.55 -26.38
CA LEU A 468 -25.93 -2.78 -25.20
C LEU A 468 -27.08 -3.47 -24.45
N GLN A 469 -28.04 -4.05 -25.19
CA GLN A 469 -29.14 -4.80 -24.59
C GLN A 469 -28.65 -6.08 -23.86
N ASN A 470 -27.69 -6.79 -24.44
CA ASN A 470 -27.07 -7.96 -23.82
C ASN A 470 -26.32 -7.57 -22.55
N TYR A 471 -25.49 -6.52 -22.60
CA TYR A 471 -24.77 -6.01 -21.45
C TYR A 471 -25.71 -5.62 -20.31
N LEU A 472 -26.79 -4.89 -20.61
CA LEU A 472 -27.80 -4.50 -19.62
C LEU A 472 -28.48 -5.72 -18.97
N THR A 473 -28.76 -6.76 -19.77
CA THR A 473 -29.35 -8.01 -19.28
C THR A 473 -28.39 -8.74 -18.34
N ASP A 474 -27.11 -8.87 -18.72
CA ASP A 474 -26.08 -9.51 -17.91
C ASP A 474 -25.84 -8.72 -16.62
N LEU A 475 -25.78 -7.39 -16.69
CA LEU A 475 -25.66 -6.50 -15.53
C LEU A 475 -26.80 -6.75 -14.52
N GLY A 476 -28.04 -6.83 -15.00
CA GLY A 476 -29.22 -7.14 -14.19
C GLY A 476 -29.12 -8.50 -13.49
N GLN A 477 -28.66 -9.55 -14.19
CA GLN A 477 -28.47 -10.88 -13.61
C GLN A 477 -27.41 -10.89 -12.51
N HIS A 478 -26.28 -10.20 -12.72
CA HIS A 478 -25.21 -10.07 -11.73
C HIS A 478 -25.66 -9.28 -10.50
N ARG A 479 -26.46 -8.22 -10.69
CA ARG A 479 -27.09 -7.47 -9.59
C ARG A 479 -28.02 -8.35 -8.76
N ASP A 480 -28.93 -9.07 -9.41
CA ASP A 480 -29.89 -9.95 -8.73
C ASP A 480 -29.18 -11.06 -7.95
N ARG A 481 -28.08 -11.61 -8.51
CA ARG A 481 -27.23 -12.59 -7.83
C ARG A 481 -26.56 -12.01 -6.58
N LEU A 482 -26.02 -10.79 -6.66
CA LEU A 482 -25.44 -10.10 -5.51
C LEU A 482 -26.48 -9.93 -4.39
N LEU A 483 -27.67 -9.41 -4.73
CA LEU A 483 -28.75 -9.15 -3.78
C LEU A 483 -29.28 -10.42 -3.09
N ARG A 484 -29.16 -11.58 -3.73
CA ARG A 484 -29.53 -12.89 -3.15
C ARG A 484 -28.46 -13.48 -2.23
N THR A 485 -27.27 -12.91 -2.18
CA THR A 485 -26.17 -13.42 -1.35
C THR A 485 -26.24 -12.79 0.04
N GLU A 486 -26.18 -13.58 1.12
CA GLU A 486 -26.30 -13.11 2.52
C GLU A 486 -25.27 -12.03 2.90
N ASN A 487 -24.12 -12.01 2.21
CA ASN A 487 -23.05 -11.02 2.43
C ASN A 487 -23.33 -9.62 1.85
N SER A 488 -24.43 -9.41 1.10
CA SER A 488 -24.76 -8.11 0.50
C SER A 488 -25.48 -7.14 1.44
N ALA A 489 -26.00 -7.62 2.59
CA ALA A 489 -26.78 -6.82 3.52
C ALA A 489 -25.96 -5.71 4.22
N GLY A 490 -24.64 -5.89 4.34
CA GLY A 490 -23.73 -4.91 4.96
C GLY A 490 -23.06 -3.94 3.98
N LEU A 491 -23.24 -4.10 2.67
CA LEU A 491 -22.61 -3.26 1.65
C LEU A 491 -23.40 -1.97 1.43
N SER A 492 -22.70 -0.85 1.23
CA SER A 492 -23.33 0.40 0.78
C SER A 492 -23.87 0.25 -0.65
N SER A 493 -24.75 1.16 -1.08
CA SER A 493 -25.24 1.17 -2.48
C SER A 493 -24.07 1.30 -3.46
N TYR A 494 -23.11 2.16 -3.14
CA TYR A 494 -21.86 2.35 -3.90
C TYR A 494 -21.07 1.03 -4.03
N ASP A 495 -20.87 0.30 -2.93
CA ASP A 495 -20.10 -0.95 -2.95
C ASP A 495 -20.81 -2.03 -3.76
N LYS A 496 -22.14 -2.06 -3.72
CA LYS A 496 -22.94 -2.98 -4.53
C LYS A 496 -22.74 -2.73 -6.03
N THR A 497 -22.83 -1.47 -6.45
CA THR A 497 -22.68 -1.08 -7.86
C THR A 497 -21.28 -1.39 -8.40
N ILE A 498 -20.23 -1.05 -7.64
CA ILE A 498 -18.86 -1.41 -8.00
C ILE A 498 -18.72 -2.92 -8.09
N TRP A 499 -19.16 -3.66 -7.07
CA TRP A 499 -19.06 -5.13 -7.09
C TRP A 499 -19.77 -5.76 -8.28
N THR A 500 -20.97 -5.29 -8.62
CA THR A 500 -21.74 -5.81 -9.77
C THR A 500 -20.96 -5.64 -11.07
N VAL A 501 -20.33 -4.49 -11.32
CA VAL A 501 -19.50 -4.26 -12.51
C VAL A 501 -18.26 -5.13 -12.52
N TRP A 502 -17.56 -5.25 -11.38
CA TRP A 502 -16.40 -6.13 -11.28
C TRP A 502 -16.79 -7.58 -11.54
N SER A 503 -17.90 -8.05 -10.97
CA SER A 503 -18.38 -9.41 -11.18
C SER A 503 -18.75 -9.69 -12.64
N SER A 504 -19.44 -8.75 -13.32
CA SER A 504 -19.76 -8.94 -14.74
C SER A 504 -18.50 -8.92 -15.60
N THR A 505 -17.57 -8.01 -15.33
CA THR A 505 -16.30 -7.89 -16.06
C THR A 505 -15.42 -9.13 -15.88
N PHE A 506 -15.28 -9.65 -14.66
CA PHE A 506 -14.52 -10.89 -14.42
C PHE A 506 -15.16 -12.07 -15.16
N SER A 507 -16.49 -12.20 -15.12
CA SER A 507 -17.19 -13.25 -15.86
C SER A 507 -17.04 -13.10 -17.37
N ALA A 508 -17.00 -11.88 -17.90
CA ALA A 508 -16.71 -11.64 -19.32
C ALA A 508 -15.28 -12.09 -19.68
N ILE A 509 -14.27 -11.72 -18.87
CA ILE A 509 -12.87 -12.13 -19.07
C ILE A 509 -12.74 -13.66 -19.04
N GLU A 510 -13.36 -14.34 -18.07
CA GLU A 510 -13.34 -15.81 -17.97
C GLU A 510 -14.01 -16.49 -19.17
N LYS A 511 -15.07 -15.90 -19.73
CA LYS A 511 -15.75 -16.40 -20.94
C LYS A 511 -14.90 -16.19 -22.19
N SER A 512 -14.31 -15.00 -22.35
CA SER A 512 -13.50 -14.64 -23.53
C SER A 512 -12.14 -15.34 -23.55
N TYR A 513 -11.56 -15.63 -22.38
CA TYR A 513 -10.23 -16.21 -22.24
C TYR A 513 -10.21 -17.40 -21.26
N PRO A 514 -10.93 -18.49 -21.56
CA PRO A 514 -11.10 -19.62 -20.62
C PRO A 514 -9.79 -20.35 -20.30
N ASP A 515 -8.82 -20.30 -21.21
CA ASP A 515 -7.52 -20.96 -21.06
C ASP A 515 -6.45 -20.06 -20.42
N VAL A 516 -6.78 -18.80 -20.13
CA VAL A 516 -5.86 -17.83 -19.52
C VAL A 516 -6.26 -17.63 -18.06
N PRO A 517 -5.32 -17.75 -17.09
CA PRO A 517 -5.60 -17.51 -15.68
C PRO A 517 -5.72 -16.00 -15.37
N ALA A 518 -6.46 -15.25 -16.17
CA ALA A 518 -6.55 -13.79 -16.11
C ALA A 518 -7.11 -13.31 -14.76
N VAL A 519 -8.14 -13.98 -14.21
CA VAL A 519 -8.68 -13.66 -12.88
C VAL A 519 -7.67 -13.93 -11.78
N GLN A 520 -6.87 -14.99 -11.91
CA GLN A 520 -5.82 -15.32 -10.94
C GLN A 520 -4.68 -14.29 -10.99
N LEU A 521 -4.31 -13.83 -12.19
CA LEU A 521 -3.36 -12.74 -12.36
C LEU A 521 -3.90 -11.44 -11.76
N LEU A 522 -5.13 -11.05 -12.07
CA LEU A 522 -5.76 -9.85 -11.48
C LEU A 522 -5.83 -9.95 -9.95
N THR A 523 -6.18 -11.13 -9.43
CA THR A 523 -6.14 -11.40 -7.98
C THR A 523 -4.73 -11.24 -7.42
N PHE A 524 -3.71 -11.77 -8.10
CA PHE A 524 -2.31 -11.58 -7.71
C PHE A 524 -1.91 -10.11 -7.70
N LEU A 525 -2.30 -9.33 -8.71
CA LEU A 525 -2.00 -7.90 -8.79
C LEU A 525 -2.63 -7.10 -7.65
N THR A 526 -3.73 -7.56 -7.03
CA THR A 526 -4.30 -6.89 -5.85
C THR A 526 -3.38 -6.91 -4.62
N TYR A 527 -2.36 -7.79 -4.61
CA TYR A 527 -1.36 -7.85 -3.55
C TYR A 527 -0.18 -6.90 -3.78
N LEU A 528 -0.09 -6.26 -4.95
CA LEU A 528 0.96 -5.30 -5.28
C LEU A 528 0.45 -3.87 -5.05
N ASP A 529 1.30 -2.99 -4.51
CA ASP A 529 1.00 -1.56 -4.60
C ASP A 529 1.05 -1.14 -6.07
N ARG A 530 0.15 -0.23 -6.46
CA ARG A 530 0.06 0.31 -7.82
C ARG A 530 1.41 0.85 -8.34
N SER A 531 2.30 1.34 -7.47
CA SER A 531 3.62 1.82 -7.86
C SER A 531 4.61 0.72 -8.27
N PHE A 532 4.32 -0.54 -7.92
CA PHE A 532 5.18 -1.70 -8.23
C PHE A 532 4.72 -2.50 -9.45
N ILE A 533 3.56 -2.18 -10.02
CA ILE A 533 3.06 -2.81 -11.25
C ILE A 533 3.71 -2.10 -12.45
N GLN A 534 4.96 -2.47 -12.75
CA GLN A 534 5.69 -1.91 -13.88
C GLN A 534 5.28 -2.60 -15.19
N HIS A 535 5.28 -1.84 -16.29
CA HIS A 535 4.96 -2.37 -17.62
C HIS A 535 5.85 -3.58 -18.02
N GLU A 536 7.09 -3.62 -17.52
CA GLU A 536 8.03 -4.70 -17.79
C GLU A 536 7.58 -6.06 -17.22
N LEU A 537 6.77 -6.07 -16.15
CA LEU A 537 6.14 -7.28 -15.60
C LEU A 537 5.34 -8.02 -16.68
N PHE A 538 4.59 -7.29 -17.49
CA PHE A 538 3.75 -7.84 -18.55
C PHE A 538 4.55 -8.12 -19.83
N ARG A 539 5.56 -7.29 -20.10
CA ARG A 539 6.43 -7.46 -21.27
C ARG A 539 7.26 -8.73 -21.20
N LEU A 540 7.81 -9.05 -20.02
CA LEU A 540 8.63 -10.25 -19.83
C LEU A 540 7.82 -11.54 -19.78
N SER A 541 6.53 -11.49 -19.42
CA SER A 541 5.63 -12.65 -19.51
C SER A 541 5.19 -12.98 -20.94
N ALA A 542 5.42 -12.08 -21.90
CA ALA A 542 5.07 -12.25 -23.31
C ALA A 542 6.20 -12.85 -24.18
N ILE A 543 7.31 -13.25 -23.54
CA ILE A 543 8.46 -13.95 -24.14
C ILE A 543 8.44 -15.38 -23.60
#